data_AF-A0A8C5QIK8-F1
#
_entry.id   AF-A0A8C5QIK8-F1
#
_cell.length_a   1.000
_cell.length_b   1.000
_cell.length_c   1.000
_cell.angle_alpha   90.00
_cell.angle_beta   90.00
_cell.angle_gamma   90.00
#
_symmetry.space_group_name_H-M   'P 1'
#
loop_
_entity.id
_entity.type
_entity.pdbx_description
1 polymer ?
#
loop_
_entity_poly.entity_id
_entity_poly.type
_entity_poly.pdbx_seq_one_letter_code
_entity_poly.pdbx_strand_id
1 'polypeptide(L)'
;MSLLCYNRGCGQRYEQENNTEDSCTYHPGVPVFHDALKGWSCCKRRTTDFSDFLSIAGCTKGLHSNEKLPEPVKPEVKSTTDRKELADLKPKFNEHIIQAPKPVESIKRPSPDEPIVRLQLKVSVSLKQSLEKLKLSSANDQIVADEETGEIKIGTSCQNGGCLKTFAGPQSNAEVCRYHAGVPIFHEGMKYWSCCKRKTSDFNTFLSQEGCSNGTHLWVKKDDGKKAVPCRHDWHQTGGSVTISIYAKNSIPERSYVEANSTRVNIQVVFDGEKEFQQNLSLWGVIDVQKSYVSLTATKVEVFLKKAEPMTWAQLELPQTVVSEAKQRAASHPE
;
A
#
# COMPACT_ATOMS: atom_id res chain seq x y z
N MET A 1 33.59 24.92 -27.75
CA MET A 1 32.20 24.65 -27.30
C MET A 1 32.10 23.17 -26.96
N SER A 2 31.63 22.81 -25.77
CA SER A 2 31.53 21.40 -25.37
C SER A 2 30.24 20.76 -25.93
N LEU A 3 30.42 19.68 -26.68
CA LEU A 3 29.34 18.90 -27.30
C LEU A 3 28.99 17.70 -26.42
N LEU A 4 27.73 17.27 -26.41
CA LEU A 4 27.32 16.05 -25.71
C LEU A 4 27.53 14.84 -26.61
N CYS A 5 28.17 13.79 -26.09
CA CYS A 5 28.33 12.53 -26.79
C CYS A 5 27.04 11.69 -26.70
N TYR A 6 26.50 11.29 -27.86
CA TYR A 6 25.31 10.45 -27.99
C TYR A 6 25.63 8.96 -28.21
N ASN A 7 26.92 8.59 -28.21
CA ASN A 7 27.29 7.17 -28.22
C ASN A 7 26.72 6.47 -26.98
N ARG A 8 26.12 5.31 -27.18
CA ARG A 8 25.39 4.56 -26.15
C ARG A 8 26.31 4.19 -24.99
N GLY A 9 25.97 4.64 -23.78
CA GLY A 9 26.76 4.38 -22.57
C GLY A 9 27.93 5.35 -22.32
N CYS A 10 28.17 6.35 -23.18
CA CYS A 10 29.17 7.39 -22.92
C CYS A 10 28.56 8.58 -22.18
N GLY A 11 27.67 9.35 -22.82
CA GLY A 11 26.98 10.50 -22.21
C GLY A 11 27.89 11.66 -21.74
N GLN A 12 29.18 11.63 -22.05
CA GLN A 12 30.15 12.65 -21.64
C GLN A 12 30.09 13.87 -22.56
N ARG A 13 30.54 15.03 -22.03
CA ARG A 13 30.77 16.22 -22.84
C ARG A 13 32.21 16.24 -23.34
N TYR A 14 32.42 16.60 -24.59
CA TYR A 14 33.74 16.61 -25.23
C TYR A 14 33.95 17.86 -26.10
N GLU A 15 35.20 18.16 -26.41
CA GLU A 15 35.57 19.23 -27.35
C GLU A 15 36.07 18.59 -28.64
N GLN A 16 35.63 19.12 -29.79
CA GLN A 16 35.97 18.54 -31.10
C GLN A 16 37.48 18.49 -31.35
N GLU A 17 38.23 19.46 -30.82
CA GLU A 17 39.68 19.60 -30.97
C GLU A 17 40.47 18.50 -30.24
N ASN A 18 39.89 17.91 -29.19
CA ASN A 18 40.51 16.86 -28.37
C ASN A 18 39.89 15.47 -28.60
N ASN A 19 39.06 15.32 -29.64
CA ASN A 19 38.37 14.07 -29.93
C ASN A 19 39.28 13.11 -30.71
N THR A 20 39.93 12.18 -30.00
CA THR A 20 40.80 11.14 -30.57
C THR A 20 40.12 9.77 -30.57
N GLU A 21 40.66 8.81 -31.33
CA GLU A 21 40.08 7.47 -31.50
C GLU A 21 39.90 6.65 -30.21
N ASP A 22 40.54 7.06 -29.10
CA ASP A 22 40.41 6.41 -27.80
C ASP A 22 39.64 7.24 -26.75
N SER A 23 39.08 8.40 -27.16
CA SER A 23 38.47 9.36 -26.22
C SER A 23 37.11 8.90 -25.67
N CYS A 24 36.31 8.20 -26.48
CA CYS A 24 34.99 7.72 -26.09
C CYS A 24 35.01 6.22 -25.80
N THR A 25 34.43 5.79 -24.68
CA THR A 25 34.13 4.37 -24.41
C THR A 25 32.62 4.16 -24.44
N TYR A 26 32.13 3.33 -25.36
CA TYR A 26 30.69 3.16 -25.61
C TYR A 26 30.33 1.73 -26.01
N HIS A 27 29.02 1.46 -26.11
CA HIS A 27 28.46 0.21 -26.58
C HIS A 27 27.97 0.36 -28.02
N PRO A 28 28.52 -0.39 -29.00
CA PRO A 28 27.98 -0.41 -30.36
C PRO A 28 26.67 -1.21 -30.43
N GLY A 29 26.41 -2.07 -29.44
CA GLY A 29 25.21 -2.88 -29.34
C GLY A 29 23.98 -2.11 -28.85
N VAL A 30 22.82 -2.74 -28.99
CA VAL A 30 21.55 -2.23 -28.46
C VAL A 30 21.28 -2.79 -27.07
N PRO A 31 20.48 -2.10 -26.23
CA PRO A 31 19.95 -2.68 -25.01
C PRO A 31 19.12 -3.94 -25.31
N VAL A 32 19.37 -5.02 -24.59
CA VAL A 32 18.64 -6.29 -24.67
C VAL A 32 18.08 -6.61 -23.29
N PHE A 33 16.79 -6.91 -23.25
CA PHE A 33 16.05 -7.26 -22.04
C PHE A 33 15.36 -8.61 -22.26
N HIS A 34 15.89 -9.68 -21.64
CA HIS A 34 15.35 -11.04 -21.76
C HIS A 34 15.53 -11.79 -20.42
N ASP A 35 14.55 -12.59 -20.00
CA ASP A 35 14.58 -13.39 -18.75
C ASP A 35 14.99 -12.61 -17.49
N ALA A 36 14.40 -11.42 -17.29
CA ALA A 36 14.73 -10.48 -16.21
C ALA A 36 16.17 -9.94 -16.20
N LEU A 37 17.00 -10.37 -17.15
CA LEU A 37 18.37 -9.90 -17.37
C LEU A 37 18.39 -8.74 -18.38
N LYS A 38 19.22 -7.76 -18.07
CA LYS A 38 19.43 -6.52 -18.82
C LYS A 38 20.89 -6.47 -19.24
N GLY A 39 21.17 -6.06 -20.46
CA GLY A 39 22.54 -5.96 -20.94
C GLY A 39 22.63 -5.35 -22.33
N TRP A 40 23.85 -5.19 -22.82
CA TRP A 40 24.12 -4.73 -24.17
C TRP A 40 24.38 -5.93 -25.08
N SER A 41 23.88 -5.91 -26.32
CA SER A 41 24.09 -7.01 -27.29
C SER A 41 25.56 -7.22 -27.63
N CYS A 42 26.40 -6.19 -27.52
CA CYS A 42 27.85 -6.25 -27.72
C CYS A 42 28.64 -6.83 -26.52
N CYS A 43 27.99 -6.98 -25.35
CA CYS A 43 28.62 -7.41 -24.12
C CYS A 43 28.09 -8.76 -23.65
N LYS A 44 28.89 -9.52 -22.90
CA LYS A 44 28.42 -10.73 -22.20
C LYS A 44 27.84 -10.45 -20.81
N ARG A 45 28.21 -9.31 -20.19
CA ARG A 45 27.70 -8.92 -18.87
C ARG A 45 26.19 -8.71 -18.92
N ARG A 46 25.49 -9.25 -17.92
CA ARG A 46 24.04 -9.16 -17.72
C ARG A 46 23.76 -8.81 -16.27
N THR A 47 22.73 -7.99 -16.02
CA THR A 47 22.34 -7.57 -14.68
C THR A 47 20.83 -7.71 -14.52
N THR A 48 20.35 -8.01 -13.31
CA THR A 48 18.91 -8.00 -13.00
C THR A 48 18.44 -6.60 -12.62
N ASP A 49 19.33 -5.77 -12.08
CA ASP A 49 19.06 -4.38 -11.70
C ASP A 49 19.24 -3.40 -12.88
N PHE A 50 18.37 -2.38 -12.94
CA PHE A 50 18.36 -1.39 -14.01
C PHE A 50 19.44 -0.31 -13.86
N SER A 51 19.75 0.08 -12.62
CA SER A 51 20.83 1.03 -12.33
C SER A 51 22.18 0.41 -12.70
N ASP A 52 22.40 -0.86 -12.32
CA ASP A 52 23.60 -1.61 -12.69
C ASP A 52 23.77 -1.76 -14.20
N PHE A 53 22.65 -1.90 -14.94
CA PHE A 53 22.66 -1.97 -16.41
C PHE A 53 23.14 -0.65 -17.04
N LEU A 54 22.65 0.50 -16.55
CA LEU A 54 23.09 1.82 -17.01
C LEU A 54 24.57 2.08 -16.67
N SER A 55 25.07 1.49 -15.60
CA SER A 55 26.47 1.60 -15.17
C SER A 55 27.43 0.62 -15.88
N ILE A 56 26.96 -0.21 -16.82
CA ILE A 56 27.87 -1.07 -17.60
C ILE A 56 28.76 -0.19 -18.49
N ALA A 57 30.05 -0.13 -18.19
CA ALA A 57 31.04 0.60 -18.98
C ALA A 57 31.08 0.11 -20.44
N GLY A 58 31.24 1.06 -21.38
CA GLY A 58 31.36 0.79 -22.81
C GLY A 58 32.42 -0.27 -23.14
N CYS A 59 32.16 -1.13 -24.11
CA CYS A 59 33.09 -2.19 -24.53
C CYS A 59 33.98 -1.80 -25.73
N THR A 60 33.70 -0.67 -26.38
CA THR A 60 34.40 -0.22 -27.58
C THR A 60 34.92 1.19 -27.38
N LYS A 61 36.16 1.44 -27.81
CA LYS A 61 36.76 2.77 -27.85
C LYS A 61 36.58 3.39 -29.23
N GLY A 62 36.39 4.70 -29.29
CA GLY A 62 36.24 5.43 -30.54
C GLY A 62 36.19 6.94 -30.32
N LEU A 63 35.84 7.67 -31.39
CA LEU A 63 35.54 9.09 -31.33
C LEU A 63 34.18 9.33 -30.65
N HIS A 64 34.06 10.43 -29.92
CA HIS A 64 32.75 10.93 -29.50
C HIS A 64 31.94 11.40 -30.72
N SER A 65 30.62 11.22 -30.66
CA SER A 65 29.68 11.68 -31.69
C SER A 65 28.61 12.57 -31.07
N ASN A 66 28.36 13.73 -31.70
CA ASN A 66 27.27 14.64 -31.36
C ASN A 66 25.97 14.33 -32.12
N GLU A 67 25.96 13.28 -32.94
CA GLU A 67 24.78 12.85 -33.68
C GLU A 67 23.98 11.83 -32.87
N LYS A 68 22.70 12.15 -32.61
CA LYS A 68 21.77 11.19 -32.00
C LYS A 68 21.44 10.11 -33.04
N LEU A 69 22.00 8.92 -32.86
CA LEU A 69 21.61 7.75 -33.66
C LEU A 69 20.09 7.53 -33.55
N PRO A 70 19.38 7.25 -34.65
CA PRO A 70 17.95 7.02 -34.63
C PRO A 70 17.61 5.90 -33.63
N GLU A 71 16.56 6.11 -32.86
CA GLU A 71 16.04 5.12 -31.92
C GLU A 71 15.61 3.88 -32.74
N PRO A 72 16.03 2.66 -32.36
CA PRO A 72 15.63 1.47 -33.07
C PRO A 72 14.10 1.37 -32.97
N VAL A 73 13.44 1.41 -34.13
CA VAL A 73 12.00 1.18 -34.25
C VAL A 73 11.71 -0.19 -33.65
N LYS A 74 10.86 -0.20 -32.63
CA LYS A 74 10.42 -1.41 -31.92
C LYS A 74 9.91 -2.41 -32.98
N PRO A 75 10.53 -3.58 -33.16
CA PRO A 75 10.02 -4.54 -34.14
C PRO A 75 8.61 -4.95 -33.70
N GLU A 76 7.63 -4.70 -34.58
CA GLU A 76 6.28 -5.22 -34.42
C GLU A 76 6.34 -6.74 -34.40
N VAL A 77 5.82 -7.34 -33.33
CA VAL A 77 5.72 -8.78 -33.19
C VAL A 77 4.64 -9.28 -34.16
N LYS A 78 5.04 -9.63 -35.38
CA LYS A 78 4.21 -10.40 -36.30
C LYS A 78 4.42 -11.88 -36.01
N SER A 79 3.42 -12.49 -35.38
CA SER A 79 3.28 -13.94 -35.30
C SER A 79 3.01 -14.49 -36.70
N THR A 80 4.04 -14.99 -37.38
CA THR A 80 3.89 -15.69 -38.66
C THR A 80 3.98 -17.20 -38.42
N THR A 81 2.82 -17.86 -38.47
CA THR A 81 2.71 -19.20 -39.06
C THR A 81 3.19 -19.10 -40.50
N ASP A 82 4.34 -19.68 -40.83
CA ASP A 82 4.47 -20.44 -42.07
C ASP A 82 5.76 -21.27 -42.10
N ARG A 83 5.61 -22.45 -42.66
CA ARG A 83 6.50 -23.60 -42.61
C ARG A 83 7.05 -23.81 -44.01
N LYS A 84 8.33 -23.50 -44.26
CA LYS A 84 9.29 -24.31 -45.06
C LYS A 84 10.48 -23.46 -45.55
N GLU A 85 11.60 -24.19 -45.64
CA GLU A 85 12.82 -23.89 -46.42
C GLU A 85 13.74 -22.77 -45.92
N LEU A 86 14.69 -23.17 -45.08
CA LEU A 86 16.12 -23.00 -45.34
C LEU A 86 16.88 -23.95 -44.40
N ALA A 87 17.04 -25.19 -44.87
CA ALA A 87 18.03 -26.11 -44.37
C ALA A 87 19.35 -25.70 -45.00
N ASP A 88 20.27 -25.16 -44.20
CA ASP A 88 21.70 -25.45 -44.24
C ASP A 88 22.42 -24.52 -43.25
N LEU A 89 23.37 -25.09 -42.48
CA LEU A 89 24.17 -24.50 -41.38
C LEU A 89 23.61 -24.66 -39.95
N LYS A 90 23.61 -25.90 -39.43
CA LYS A 90 23.61 -26.15 -37.97
C LYS A 90 25.04 -26.44 -37.47
N PRO A 91 25.57 -25.71 -36.48
CA PRO A 91 26.61 -26.25 -35.60
C PRO A 91 25.99 -27.25 -34.62
N LYS A 92 26.70 -28.36 -34.34
CA LYS A 92 26.30 -29.40 -33.39
C LYS A 92 26.35 -28.85 -31.96
N PHE A 93 25.19 -28.57 -31.37
CA PHE A 93 25.07 -28.41 -29.92
C PHE A 93 24.14 -29.50 -29.39
N ASN A 94 24.60 -30.26 -28.39
CA ASN A 94 23.79 -31.27 -27.71
C ASN A 94 22.63 -30.58 -26.97
N GLU A 95 21.42 -30.70 -27.51
CA GLU A 95 20.19 -30.30 -26.83
C GLU A 95 19.96 -31.20 -25.62
N HIS A 96 20.33 -30.72 -24.43
CA HIS A 96 19.61 -31.12 -23.23
C HIS A 96 18.22 -30.49 -23.35
N ILE A 97 17.24 -31.31 -23.71
CA ILE A 97 15.82 -30.94 -23.74
C ILE A 97 15.42 -30.54 -22.32
N ILE A 98 15.37 -29.24 -22.03
CA ILE A 98 14.68 -28.72 -20.86
C ILE A 98 13.21 -28.95 -21.13
N GLN A 99 12.64 -30.03 -20.58
CA GLN A 99 11.21 -30.27 -20.65
C GLN A 99 10.49 -29.09 -19.99
N ALA A 100 9.55 -28.48 -20.73
CA ALA A 100 8.68 -27.47 -20.17
C ALA A 100 7.97 -28.05 -18.93
N PRO A 101 7.89 -27.32 -17.81
CA PRO A 101 7.09 -27.74 -16.67
C PRO A 101 5.68 -28.08 -17.16
N LYS A 102 5.15 -29.22 -16.74
CA LYS A 102 3.76 -29.60 -17.05
C LYS A 102 2.84 -28.42 -16.70
N PRO A 103 1.85 -28.08 -17.54
CA PRO A 103 0.88 -27.05 -17.21
C PRO A 103 0.28 -27.36 -15.84
N VAL A 104 0.43 -26.45 -14.88
CA VAL A 104 -0.23 -26.59 -13.58
C VAL A 104 -1.72 -26.58 -13.88
N GLU A 105 -2.41 -27.68 -13.57
CA GLU A 105 -3.86 -27.76 -13.73
C GLU A 105 -4.51 -26.57 -13.02
N SER A 106 -5.38 -25.85 -13.73
CA SER A 106 -6.08 -24.71 -13.16
C SER A 106 -6.93 -25.17 -11.99
N ILE A 107 -6.68 -24.61 -10.81
CA ILE A 107 -7.40 -24.95 -9.59
C ILE A 107 -8.86 -24.53 -9.79
N LYS A 108 -9.78 -25.49 -9.70
CA LYS A 108 -11.21 -25.17 -9.65
C LYS A 108 -11.48 -24.36 -8.40
N ARG A 109 -12.08 -23.17 -8.58
CA ARG A 109 -12.45 -22.29 -7.47
C ARG A 109 -13.40 -23.02 -6.51
N PRO A 110 -13.02 -23.21 -5.24
CA PRO A 110 -13.89 -23.87 -4.27
C PRO A 110 -15.09 -23.01 -3.85
N SER A 111 -16.04 -23.62 -3.14
CA SER A 111 -17.27 -22.94 -2.73
C SER A 111 -16.99 -21.84 -1.69
N PRO A 112 -17.64 -20.66 -1.78
CA PRO A 112 -17.53 -19.61 -0.76
C PRO A 112 -18.05 -20.01 0.62
N ASP A 113 -18.88 -21.06 0.70
CA ASP A 113 -19.55 -21.50 1.93
C ASP A 113 -18.78 -22.62 2.66
N GLU A 114 -17.53 -22.85 2.27
CA GLU A 114 -16.61 -23.71 3.02
C GLU A 114 -16.42 -23.22 4.46
N PRO A 115 -16.17 -24.14 5.41
CA PRO A 115 -15.96 -23.79 6.80
C PRO A 115 -14.79 -22.80 6.92
N ILE A 116 -15.07 -21.68 7.58
CA ILE A 116 -14.09 -20.63 7.83
C ILE A 116 -13.28 -21.03 9.07
N VAL A 117 -11.96 -20.90 8.99
CA VAL A 117 -11.05 -21.20 10.10
C VAL A 117 -10.29 -19.96 10.54
N ARG A 118 -9.99 -19.88 11.84
CA ARG A 118 -9.23 -18.76 12.40
C ARG A 118 -7.75 -18.89 12.03
N LEU A 119 -7.21 -17.85 11.40
CA LEU A 119 -5.80 -17.80 11.00
C LEU A 119 -4.89 -17.67 12.23
N GLN A 120 -3.66 -18.15 12.13
CA GLN A 120 -2.68 -18.01 13.20
C GLN A 120 -2.25 -16.55 13.37
N LEU A 121 -2.30 -16.05 14.61
CA LEU A 121 -1.82 -14.71 14.96
C LEU A 121 -0.35 -14.76 15.42
N LYS A 122 0.49 -13.92 14.81
CA LYS A 122 1.87 -13.66 15.20
C LYS A 122 1.95 -12.27 15.80
N VAL A 123 2.13 -12.19 17.11
CA VAL A 123 2.23 -10.91 17.84
C VAL A 123 3.69 -10.50 17.95
N SER A 124 4.05 -9.34 17.41
CA SER A 124 5.43 -8.84 17.48
C SER A 124 5.80 -8.41 18.90
N VAL A 125 7.10 -8.47 19.21
CA VAL A 125 7.65 -7.96 20.48
C VAL A 125 7.36 -6.47 20.64
N SER A 126 7.45 -5.70 19.56
CA SER A 126 7.16 -4.26 19.56
C SER A 126 5.71 -3.93 19.95
N LEU A 127 4.73 -4.75 19.53
CA LEU A 127 3.35 -4.56 19.93
C LEU A 127 3.14 -4.84 21.42
N LYS A 128 3.73 -5.93 21.93
CA LYS A 128 3.67 -6.28 23.35
C LYS A 128 4.18 -5.13 24.23
N GLN A 129 5.36 -4.61 23.91
CA GLN A 129 5.97 -3.48 24.63
C GLN A 129 5.10 -2.20 24.54
N SER A 130 4.51 -1.93 23.38
CA SER A 130 3.63 -0.76 23.20
C SER A 130 2.37 -0.86 24.07
N LEU A 131 1.75 -2.05 24.12
CA LEU A 131 0.57 -2.30 24.95
C LEU A 131 0.91 -2.26 26.45
N GLU A 132 2.06 -2.78 26.87
CA GLU A 132 2.52 -2.67 28.26
C GLU A 132 2.77 -1.22 28.67
N LYS A 133 3.41 -0.43 27.81
CA LYS A 133 3.61 1.01 28.06
C LYS A 133 2.27 1.74 28.20
N LEU A 134 1.29 1.42 27.35
CA LEU A 134 -0.06 2.00 27.43
C LEU A 134 -0.80 1.58 28.70
N LYS A 135 -0.64 0.34 29.14
CA LYS A 135 -1.18 -0.12 30.42
C LYS A 135 -0.55 0.62 31.59
N LEU A 136 0.77 0.84 31.58
CA LEU A 136 1.48 1.58 32.62
C LEU A 136 1.15 3.09 32.63
N SER A 137 0.98 3.72 31.46
CA SER A 137 0.51 5.12 31.40
C SER A 137 -0.92 5.25 31.91
N SER A 138 -1.79 4.30 31.53
CA SER A 138 -3.15 4.23 32.05
C SER A 138 -3.17 3.95 33.55
N ALA A 139 -2.23 3.14 34.07
CA ALA A 139 -2.11 2.83 35.50
C ALA A 139 -1.59 4.02 36.33
N ASN A 140 -0.65 4.81 35.79
CA ASN A 140 -0.23 6.08 36.42
C ASN A 140 -1.33 7.14 36.37
N ASP A 141 -2.18 7.13 35.34
CA ASP A 141 -3.41 7.93 35.29
C ASP A 141 -4.52 7.37 36.22
N GLN A 142 -4.45 6.08 36.58
CA GLN A 142 -5.39 5.38 37.47
C GLN A 142 -5.07 5.48 38.97
N ILE A 143 -4.09 6.30 39.39
CA ILE A 143 -4.05 6.73 40.81
C ILE A 143 -5.21 7.70 41.14
N VAL A 144 -6.01 8.16 40.16
CA VAL A 144 -7.24 8.91 40.49
C VAL A 144 -8.35 8.64 39.48
N ALA A 145 -8.95 7.47 39.47
CA ALA A 145 -10.28 7.28 38.90
C ALA A 145 -11.18 6.78 40.03
N ASP A 146 -11.72 7.72 40.79
CA ASP A 146 -12.87 7.42 41.63
C ASP A 146 -14.09 7.52 40.71
N GLU A 147 -14.65 6.37 40.33
CA GLU A 147 -15.74 6.25 39.36
C GLU A 147 -17.12 6.67 39.92
N GLU A 148 -17.19 7.39 41.06
CA GLU A 148 -18.47 7.68 41.71
C GLU A 148 -18.85 9.16 41.91
N THR A 149 -18.05 10.16 41.49
CA THR A 149 -18.39 11.58 41.80
C THR A 149 -18.64 12.53 40.63
N GLY A 150 -18.41 12.13 39.37
CA GLY A 150 -18.75 12.98 38.22
C GLY A 150 -17.98 14.31 38.12
N GLU A 151 -16.89 14.47 38.87
CA GLU A 151 -16.08 15.70 38.88
C GLU A 151 -15.04 15.69 37.75
N ILE A 152 -15.07 16.73 36.90
CA ILE A 152 -14.09 16.94 35.82
C ILE A 152 -12.78 17.42 36.44
N LYS A 153 -11.66 16.78 36.10
CA LYS A 153 -10.34 17.16 36.63
C LYS A 153 -9.86 18.48 36.04
N ILE A 154 -9.26 19.32 36.90
CA ILE A 154 -8.54 20.52 36.46
C ILE A 154 -7.40 20.09 35.54
N GLY A 155 -7.33 20.68 34.35
CA GLY A 155 -6.40 20.28 33.30
C GLY A 155 -7.03 19.54 32.11
N THR A 156 -8.31 19.16 32.17
CA THR A 156 -9.00 18.52 31.03
C THR A 156 -9.21 19.50 29.88
N SER A 157 -8.71 19.18 28.68
CA SER A 157 -8.89 20.01 27.49
C SER A 157 -10.29 19.89 26.89
N CYS A 158 -10.78 21.00 26.32
CA CYS A 158 -12.06 21.02 25.63
C CYS A 158 -12.01 20.11 24.38
N GLN A 159 -13.06 19.32 24.20
CA GLN A 159 -13.19 18.34 23.13
C GLN A 159 -13.88 18.89 21.87
N ASN A 160 -14.38 20.13 21.92
CA ASN A 160 -14.94 20.80 20.75
C ASN A 160 -13.84 21.16 19.74
N GLY A 161 -14.11 20.98 18.45
CA GLY A 161 -13.12 21.20 17.38
C GLY A 161 -12.52 22.61 17.38
N GLY A 162 -11.19 22.71 17.47
CA GLY A 162 -10.47 23.99 17.46
C GLY A 162 -10.53 24.79 18.76
N CYS A 163 -11.13 24.27 19.83
CA CYS A 163 -11.10 24.93 21.13
C CYS A 163 -9.82 24.55 21.89
N LEU A 164 -9.03 25.54 22.29
CA LEU A 164 -7.76 25.34 23.01
C LEU A 164 -7.85 25.54 24.52
N LYS A 165 -9.08 25.72 25.05
CA LYS A 165 -9.27 25.95 26.49
C LYS A 165 -9.19 24.66 27.29
N THR A 166 -8.74 24.81 28.52
CA THR A 166 -8.57 23.74 29.50
C THR A 166 -9.42 24.03 30.73
N PHE A 167 -10.01 23.01 31.32
CA PHE A 167 -10.85 23.11 32.50
C PHE A 167 -10.02 23.55 33.70
N ALA A 168 -10.32 24.72 34.28
CA ALA A 168 -9.66 25.30 35.45
C ALA A 168 -10.61 25.40 36.65
N GLY A 169 -11.64 24.55 36.70
CA GLY A 169 -12.69 24.54 37.72
C GLY A 169 -14.07 24.98 37.19
N PRO A 170 -15.10 25.04 38.05
CA PRO A 170 -16.49 25.33 37.65
C PRO A 170 -16.68 26.64 36.89
N GLN A 171 -15.80 27.62 37.14
CA GLN A 171 -15.74 28.90 36.42
C GLN A 171 -15.50 28.73 34.91
N SER A 172 -14.75 27.71 34.49
CA SER A 172 -14.49 27.43 33.08
C SER A 172 -15.76 26.98 32.33
N ASN A 173 -16.80 26.53 33.03
CA ASN A 173 -18.09 26.20 32.41
C ASN A 173 -18.89 27.45 32.02
N ALA A 174 -18.65 28.58 32.69
CA ALA A 174 -19.30 29.85 32.37
C ALA A 174 -18.66 30.56 31.17
N GLU A 175 -17.46 30.14 30.76
CA GLU A 175 -16.78 30.71 29.60
C GLU A 175 -17.43 30.24 28.29
N VAL A 176 -17.53 31.16 27.34
CA VAL A 176 -18.03 30.84 25.99
C VAL A 176 -16.98 30.02 25.24
N CYS A 177 -17.35 28.81 24.85
CA CYS A 177 -16.54 27.96 23.99
C CYS A 177 -16.66 28.45 22.55
N ARG A 178 -15.54 28.90 21.97
CA ARG A 178 -15.45 29.18 20.53
C ARG A 178 -14.86 27.96 19.84
N TYR A 179 -15.64 27.34 18.97
CA TYR A 179 -15.26 26.09 18.31
C TYR A 179 -15.76 26.04 16.85
N HIS A 180 -15.30 25.04 16.12
CA HIS A 180 -15.77 24.72 14.78
C HIS A 180 -16.77 23.56 14.84
N ALA A 181 -18.00 23.79 14.41
CA ALA A 181 -19.03 22.75 14.31
C ALA A 181 -18.80 21.78 13.13
N GLY A 182 -17.95 22.16 12.18
CA GLY A 182 -17.60 21.34 11.02
C GLY A 182 -16.42 20.41 11.27
N VAL A 183 -16.16 19.53 10.31
CA VAL A 183 -14.97 18.67 10.26
C VAL A 183 -13.78 19.37 9.59
N PRO A 184 -12.53 19.02 9.96
CA PRO A 184 -11.32 19.47 9.27
C PRO A 184 -11.22 18.84 7.87
N ILE A 185 -10.87 19.64 6.87
CA ILE A 185 -10.67 19.22 5.47
C ILE A 185 -9.25 19.54 5.06
N PHE A 186 -8.57 18.54 4.48
CA PHE A 186 -7.23 18.65 3.92
C PHE A 186 -7.29 18.19 2.44
N HIS A 187 -7.38 19.11 1.49
CA HIS A 187 -7.32 18.80 0.05
C HIS A 187 -6.44 19.82 -0.66
N GLU A 188 -5.68 19.36 -1.68
CA GLU A 188 -4.86 20.22 -2.53
C GLU A 188 -3.87 21.12 -1.76
N GLY A 189 -3.29 20.61 -0.68
CA GLY A 189 -2.37 21.38 0.18
C GLY A 189 -3.05 22.42 1.09
N MET A 190 -4.36 22.61 0.95
CA MET A 190 -5.16 23.53 1.75
C MET A 190 -5.81 22.81 2.94
N LYS A 191 -5.83 23.50 4.08
CA LYS A 191 -6.35 23.03 5.37
C LYS A 191 -7.42 24.01 5.84
N TYR A 192 -8.62 23.52 6.16
CA TYR A 192 -9.72 24.37 6.62
C TYR A 192 -10.82 23.58 7.31
N TRP A 193 -11.64 24.26 8.10
CA TRP A 193 -12.87 23.70 8.66
C TRP A 193 -14.04 23.84 7.69
N SER A 194 -14.82 22.79 7.51
CA SER A 194 -16.03 22.81 6.65
C SER A 194 -17.06 23.87 7.06
N CYS A 195 -17.14 24.26 8.34
CA CYS A 195 -18.09 25.28 8.82
C CYS A 195 -17.81 26.69 8.28
N CYS A 196 -16.54 27.06 8.07
CA CYS A 196 -16.16 28.45 7.80
C CYS A 196 -15.17 28.61 6.64
N LYS A 197 -14.68 27.50 6.07
CA LYS A 197 -13.82 27.44 4.88
C LYS A 197 -12.64 28.44 4.86
N ARG A 198 -12.13 28.80 6.03
CA ARG A 198 -10.94 29.65 6.21
C ARG A 198 -9.71 28.83 5.84
N LYS A 199 -9.26 28.94 4.59
CA LYS A 199 -8.17 28.12 4.04
C LYS A 199 -6.81 28.65 4.46
N THR A 200 -5.94 27.73 4.86
CA THR A 200 -4.52 27.97 5.09
C THR A 200 -3.71 26.81 4.55
N SER A 201 -2.50 27.06 4.07
CA SER A 201 -1.54 26.02 3.68
C SER A 201 -0.74 25.51 4.89
N ASP A 202 -0.55 26.34 5.92
CA ASP A 202 0.23 26.01 7.13
C ASP A 202 -0.61 25.31 8.20
N PHE A 203 -0.04 24.24 8.80
CA PHE A 203 -0.76 23.41 9.78
C PHE A 203 -0.89 24.07 11.15
N ASN A 204 0.13 24.81 11.60
CA ASN A 204 0.07 25.50 12.90
C ASN A 204 -0.94 26.64 12.88
N THR A 205 -0.99 27.34 11.74
CA THR A 205 -2.01 28.35 11.46
C THR A 205 -3.40 27.74 11.47
N PHE A 206 -3.58 26.52 10.91
CA PHE A 206 -4.85 25.79 10.95
C PHE A 206 -5.28 25.43 12.38
N LEU A 207 -4.36 24.90 13.20
CA LEU A 207 -4.64 24.55 14.60
C LEU A 207 -4.98 25.78 15.46
N SER A 208 -4.39 26.93 15.13
CA SER A 208 -4.61 28.18 15.85
C SER A 208 -5.83 28.96 15.36
N GLN A 209 -6.58 28.45 14.38
CA GLN A 209 -7.79 29.12 13.90
C GLN A 209 -8.85 29.17 15.00
N GLU A 210 -9.31 30.38 15.33
CA GLU A 210 -10.41 30.55 16.26
C GLU A 210 -11.73 30.00 15.69
N GLY A 211 -12.49 29.35 16.58
CA GLY A 211 -13.79 28.79 16.29
C GLY A 211 -14.76 29.72 15.58
N CYS A 212 -15.50 29.16 14.61
CA CYS A 212 -16.53 29.82 13.82
C CYS A 212 -17.89 29.92 14.54
N SER A 213 -18.07 29.17 15.62
CA SER A 213 -19.32 29.01 16.37
C SER A 213 -19.08 29.16 17.87
N ASN A 214 -20.13 29.50 18.60
CA ASN A 214 -20.10 29.71 20.04
C ASN A 214 -21.03 28.71 20.72
N GLY A 215 -20.63 28.19 21.88
CA GLY A 215 -21.44 27.27 22.68
C GLY A 215 -20.80 27.01 24.04
N THR A 216 -21.19 25.92 24.68
CA THR A 216 -20.62 25.48 25.96
C THR A 216 -19.44 24.55 25.74
N HIS A 217 -18.50 24.56 26.67
CA HIS A 217 -17.38 23.63 26.61
C HIS A 217 -17.82 22.18 26.77
N LEU A 218 -17.21 21.29 26.01
CA LEU A 218 -17.38 19.84 26.12
C LEU A 218 -16.13 19.24 26.73
N TRP A 219 -16.17 18.91 28.01
CA TRP A 219 -15.00 18.36 28.72
C TRP A 219 -14.93 16.83 28.68
N VAL A 220 -16.09 16.19 28.59
CA VAL A 220 -16.24 14.74 28.50
C VAL A 220 -17.00 14.43 27.22
N LYS A 221 -16.39 13.68 26.29
CA LYS A 221 -17.13 13.07 25.19
C LYS A 221 -17.94 11.91 25.75
N LYS A 222 -19.27 11.98 25.64
CA LYS A 222 -20.08 10.77 25.71
C LYS A 222 -19.76 9.98 24.45
N ASP A 223 -19.12 8.82 24.60
CA ASP A 223 -18.84 7.95 23.47
C ASP A 223 -20.18 7.43 22.94
N ASP A 224 -20.54 7.76 21.70
CA ASP A 224 -21.82 7.41 21.06
C ASP A 224 -21.96 5.89 20.76
N GLY A 225 -21.13 5.04 21.37
CA GLY A 225 -21.18 3.58 21.18
C GLY A 225 -20.82 3.12 19.76
N LYS A 226 -20.41 4.04 18.87
CA LYS A 226 -19.93 3.70 17.53
C LYS A 226 -18.46 3.27 17.60
N LYS A 227 -18.27 2.02 18.03
CA LYS A 227 -16.97 1.33 18.05
C LYS A 227 -16.38 1.17 16.65
N ALA A 228 -17.22 1.07 15.62
CA ALA A 228 -16.80 0.93 14.24
C ALA A 228 -16.21 2.23 13.68
N VAL A 229 -14.91 2.23 13.39
CA VAL A 229 -14.19 3.37 12.80
C VAL A 229 -13.63 3.03 11.41
N PRO A 230 -13.70 3.94 10.43
CA PRO A 230 -13.05 3.73 9.15
C PRO A 230 -11.53 3.69 9.35
N CYS A 231 -10.92 2.52 9.15
CA CYS A 231 -9.47 2.35 9.23
C CYS A 231 -8.87 2.37 7.82
N ARG A 232 -7.80 3.16 7.64
CA ARG A 232 -6.98 3.07 6.42
C ARG A 232 -6.45 1.65 6.29
N HIS A 233 -6.61 1.07 5.11
CA HIS A 233 -6.05 -0.21 4.75
C HIS A 233 -5.64 -0.19 3.27
N ASP A 234 -4.67 -1.02 2.93
CA ASP A 234 -4.20 -1.26 1.57
C ASP A 234 -3.86 -2.74 1.39
N TRP A 235 -3.56 -3.14 0.16
CA TRP A 235 -3.08 -4.48 -0.13
C TRP A 235 -2.00 -4.42 -1.19
N HIS A 236 -1.09 -5.38 -1.11
CA HIS A 236 -0.08 -5.63 -2.13
C HIS A 236 0.06 -7.13 -2.35
N GLN A 237 0.74 -7.51 -3.44
CA GLN A 237 0.91 -8.91 -3.78
C GLN A 237 2.29 -9.19 -4.33
N THR A 238 2.71 -10.44 -4.17
CA THR A 238 3.83 -11.03 -4.89
C THR A 238 3.31 -12.11 -5.84
N GLY A 239 4.19 -12.78 -6.58
CA GLY A 239 3.78 -13.91 -7.41
C GLY A 239 3.03 -14.98 -6.61
N GLY A 240 3.43 -15.27 -5.37
CA GLY A 240 2.91 -16.38 -4.58
C GLY A 240 2.09 -16.00 -3.34
N SER A 241 1.83 -14.72 -3.07
CA SER A 241 1.10 -14.27 -1.87
C SER A 241 0.39 -12.94 -2.08
N VAL A 242 -0.60 -12.66 -1.24
CA VAL A 242 -1.25 -11.36 -1.06
C VAL A 242 -1.08 -10.94 0.39
N THR A 243 -0.80 -9.67 0.64
CA THR A 243 -0.76 -9.11 1.99
C THR A 243 -1.70 -7.93 2.08
N ILE A 244 -2.60 -7.96 3.08
CA ILE A 244 -3.52 -6.86 3.39
C ILE A 244 -2.97 -6.15 4.62
N SER A 245 -2.70 -4.84 4.50
CA SER A 245 -2.21 -4.00 5.58
C SER A 245 -3.35 -3.15 6.15
N ILE A 246 -3.62 -3.27 7.45
CA ILE A 246 -4.60 -2.44 8.18
C ILE A 246 -3.84 -1.56 9.17
N TYR A 247 -3.92 -0.24 9.01
CA TYR A 247 -3.18 0.71 9.85
C TYR A 247 -3.89 0.99 11.19
N ALA A 248 -3.97 -0.05 12.01
CA ALA A 248 -4.51 -0.01 13.36
C ALA A 248 -3.36 -0.04 14.39
N LYS A 249 -3.02 1.12 14.95
CA LYS A 249 -1.98 1.24 15.98
C LYS A 249 -2.47 0.61 17.29
N ASN A 250 -1.57 -0.10 17.98
CA ASN A 250 -1.87 -0.72 19.27
C ASN A 250 -3.09 -1.64 19.21
N SER A 251 -3.13 -2.51 18.19
CA SER A 251 -4.14 -3.56 18.08
C SER A 251 -4.08 -4.50 19.29
N ILE A 252 -5.25 -4.92 19.78
CA ILE A 252 -5.41 -5.77 20.96
C ILE A 252 -5.50 -7.22 20.48
N PRO A 253 -4.46 -8.06 20.66
CA PRO A 253 -4.42 -9.41 20.10
C PRO A 253 -5.55 -10.33 20.58
N GLU A 254 -5.98 -10.16 21.83
CA GLU A 254 -7.00 -10.99 22.47
C GLU A 254 -8.40 -10.72 21.92
N ARG A 255 -8.61 -9.51 21.39
CA ARG A 255 -9.89 -9.05 20.83
C ARG A 255 -9.87 -8.94 19.29
N SER A 256 -8.74 -9.17 18.67
CA SER A 256 -8.57 -9.11 17.21
C SER A 256 -8.46 -10.52 16.64
N TYR A 257 -9.06 -10.74 15.47
CA TYR A 257 -9.00 -12.00 14.77
C TYR A 257 -9.20 -11.86 13.27
N VAL A 258 -8.71 -12.86 12.55
CA VAL A 258 -8.98 -13.04 11.12
C VAL A 258 -9.38 -14.48 10.91
N GLU A 259 -10.50 -14.66 10.24
CA GLU A 259 -11.04 -15.96 9.87
C GLU A 259 -11.08 -16.03 8.35
N ALA A 260 -10.66 -17.15 7.78
CA ALA A 260 -10.62 -17.33 6.34
C ALA A 260 -10.98 -18.75 5.93
N ASN A 261 -11.57 -18.89 4.75
CA ASN A 261 -11.57 -20.13 3.99
C ASN A 261 -10.75 -19.93 2.70
N SER A 262 -10.87 -20.85 1.75
CA SER A 262 -10.10 -20.81 0.51
C SER A 262 -10.41 -19.58 -0.38
N THR A 263 -11.55 -18.91 -0.20
CA THR A 263 -12.03 -17.82 -1.06
C THR A 263 -12.62 -16.61 -0.33
N ARG A 264 -12.79 -16.66 1.00
CA ARG A 264 -13.33 -15.56 1.84
C ARG A 264 -12.41 -15.27 3.02
N VAL A 265 -12.37 -14.00 3.43
CA VAL A 265 -11.63 -13.53 4.60
C VAL A 265 -12.49 -12.55 5.39
N ASN A 266 -12.68 -12.82 6.67
CA ASN A 266 -13.36 -11.97 7.63
C ASN A 266 -12.31 -11.42 8.62
N ILE A 267 -12.20 -10.11 8.70
CA ILE A 267 -11.19 -9.40 9.47
C ILE A 267 -11.90 -8.60 10.56
N GLN A 268 -11.50 -8.80 11.81
CA GLN A 268 -11.93 -7.99 12.94
C GLN A 268 -10.71 -7.55 13.75
N VAL A 269 -10.47 -6.24 13.80
CA VAL A 269 -9.34 -5.66 14.52
C VAL A 269 -9.86 -4.67 15.54
N VAL A 270 -9.55 -4.92 16.80
CA VAL A 270 -9.81 -3.98 17.88
C VAL A 270 -8.51 -3.29 18.24
N PHE A 271 -8.52 -1.97 18.37
CA PHE A 271 -7.34 -1.16 18.60
C PHE A 271 -7.68 0.08 19.42
N ASP A 272 -6.66 0.71 20.01
CA ASP A 272 -6.80 1.98 20.73
C ASP A 272 -7.94 1.96 21.78
N GLY A 273 -8.00 0.86 22.56
CA GLY A 273 -9.00 0.63 23.61
C GLY A 273 -10.28 -0.05 23.10
N GLU A 274 -11.15 0.71 22.44
CA GLU A 274 -12.48 0.24 22.02
C GLU A 274 -12.78 0.39 20.53
N LYS A 275 -11.87 0.99 19.76
CA LYS A 275 -12.07 1.17 18.32
C LYS A 275 -12.01 -0.19 17.63
N GLU A 276 -12.89 -0.35 16.65
CA GLU A 276 -13.07 -1.60 15.93
C GLU A 276 -13.10 -1.35 14.42
N PHE A 277 -12.38 -2.20 13.71
CA PHE A 277 -12.39 -2.30 12.26
C PHE A 277 -12.88 -3.69 11.87
N GLN A 278 -13.89 -3.75 11.01
CA GLN A 278 -14.42 -5.00 10.46
C GLN A 278 -14.43 -4.94 8.94
N GLN A 279 -14.02 -6.02 8.28
CA GLN A 279 -14.04 -6.15 6.83
C GLN A 279 -14.27 -7.61 6.43
N ASN A 280 -15.23 -7.85 5.54
CA ASN A 280 -15.46 -9.16 4.92
C ASN A 280 -15.10 -9.06 3.44
N LEU A 281 -14.24 -9.95 2.97
CA LEU A 281 -13.67 -9.93 1.62
C LEU A 281 -14.01 -11.24 0.90
N SER A 282 -14.55 -11.13 -0.31
CA SER A 282 -14.65 -12.26 -1.24
C SER A 282 -13.46 -12.20 -2.20
N LEU A 283 -12.43 -13.00 -1.95
CA LEU A 283 -11.13 -12.90 -2.63
C LEU A 283 -11.24 -13.16 -4.13
N TRP A 284 -10.43 -12.49 -4.94
CA TRP A 284 -10.41 -12.71 -6.39
C TRP A 284 -9.89 -14.11 -6.75
N GLY A 285 -8.87 -14.60 -6.04
CA GLY A 285 -8.31 -15.95 -6.24
C GLY A 285 -8.47 -16.86 -5.03
N VAL A 286 -7.88 -18.05 -5.14
CA VAL A 286 -7.89 -19.08 -4.10
C VAL A 286 -6.63 -18.99 -3.24
N ILE A 287 -6.78 -19.18 -1.93
CA ILE A 287 -5.68 -19.15 -0.97
C ILE A 287 -5.48 -20.52 -0.30
N ASP A 288 -4.24 -20.77 0.11
CA ASP A 288 -3.88 -21.85 1.03
C ASP A 288 -3.99 -21.32 2.46
N VAL A 289 -5.09 -21.69 3.13
CA VAL A 289 -5.44 -21.20 4.46
C VAL A 289 -4.42 -21.63 5.51
N GLN A 290 -3.83 -22.83 5.37
CA GLN A 290 -2.87 -23.36 6.35
C GLN A 290 -1.54 -22.61 6.35
N LYS A 291 -1.16 -22.06 5.18
CA LYS A 291 0.06 -21.25 5.03
C LYS A 291 -0.20 -19.75 5.16
N SER A 292 -1.43 -19.36 5.46
CA SER A 292 -1.84 -17.97 5.69
C SER A 292 -1.79 -17.64 7.18
N TYR A 293 -1.45 -16.40 7.52
CA TYR A 293 -1.30 -15.97 8.91
C TYR A 293 -1.50 -14.46 9.06
N VAL A 294 -1.71 -14.02 10.30
CA VAL A 294 -1.83 -12.60 10.67
C VAL A 294 -0.59 -12.19 11.44
N SER A 295 -0.02 -11.03 11.12
CA SER A 295 1.08 -10.41 11.86
C SER A 295 0.60 -9.12 12.49
N LEU A 296 0.59 -9.05 13.82
CA LEU A 296 0.20 -7.85 14.57
C LEU A 296 1.47 -7.12 15.00
N THR A 297 1.58 -5.86 14.59
CA THR A 297 2.69 -4.97 14.96
C THR A 297 2.16 -3.74 15.69
N ALA A 298 3.05 -2.97 16.33
CA ALA A 298 2.67 -1.75 17.04
C ALA A 298 1.93 -0.72 16.16
N THR A 299 2.22 -0.70 14.85
CA THR A 299 1.71 0.32 13.93
C THR A 299 0.63 -0.16 12.97
N LYS A 300 0.57 -1.46 12.69
CA LYS A 300 -0.37 -2.06 11.73
C LYS A 300 -0.59 -3.55 11.99
N VAL A 301 -1.69 -4.06 11.44
CA VAL A 301 -1.99 -5.49 11.31
C VAL A 301 -1.80 -5.88 9.85
N GLU A 302 -1.06 -6.96 9.59
CA GLU A 302 -0.84 -7.50 8.26
C GLU A 302 -1.45 -8.89 8.13
N VAL A 303 -2.38 -9.07 7.22
CA VAL A 303 -2.96 -10.37 6.89
C VAL A 303 -2.20 -10.92 5.69
N PHE A 304 -1.35 -11.92 5.91
CA PHE A 304 -0.63 -12.61 4.86
C PHE A 304 -1.45 -13.81 4.38
N LEU A 305 -1.78 -13.81 3.10
CA LEU A 305 -2.53 -14.86 2.42
C LEU A 305 -1.63 -15.55 1.40
N LYS A 306 -1.40 -16.85 1.58
CA LYS A 306 -0.64 -17.65 0.61
C LYS A 306 -1.55 -17.96 -0.58
N LYS A 307 -1.18 -17.55 -1.79
CA LYS A 307 -1.95 -17.91 -2.99
C LYS A 307 -1.81 -19.41 -3.26
N ALA A 308 -2.90 -20.05 -3.65
CA ALA A 308 -2.87 -21.44 -4.11
C ALA A 308 -2.12 -21.56 -5.45
N GLU A 309 -2.23 -20.55 -6.32
CA GLU A 309 -1.51 -20.47 -7.59
C GLU A 309 -0.55 -19.26 -7.61
N PRO A 310 0.66 -19.40 -8.18
CA PRO A 310 1.61 -18.32 -8.32
C PRO A 310 1.23 -17.36 -9.46
N MET A 311 0.08 -16.68 -9.33
CA MET A 311 -0.49 -15.78 -10.34
C MET A 311 -0.76 -14.38 -9.76
N THR A 312 -0.61 -13.35 -10.59
CA THR A 312 -0.98 -11.97 -10.27
C THR A 312 -2.51 -11.79 -10.30
N TRP A 313 -3.08 -11.25 -9.23
CA TRP A 313 -4.50 -10.94 -9.13
C TRP A 313 -4.75 -9.53 -9.67
N ALA A 314 -5.74 -9.36 -10.54
CA ALA A 314 -6.08 -8.02 -11.06
C ALA A 314 -6.63 -7.08 -9.97
N GLN A 315 -7.27 -7.66 -8.95
CA GLN A 315 -7.92 -6.98 -7.84
C GLN A 315 -7.94 -7.92 -6.62
N LEU A 316 -8.15 -7.36 -5.42
CA LEU A 316 -8.22 -8.16 -4.20
C LEU A 316 -9.52 -8.96 -4.11
N GLU A 317 -10.64 -8.36 -4.49
CA GLU A 317 -11.98 -8.91 -4.34
C GLU A 317 -12.59 -9.28 -5.68
N LEU A 318 -13.47 -10.28 -5.69
CA LEU A 318 -14.34 -10.50 -6.82
C LEU A 318 -15.30 -9.31 -6.98
N PRO A 319 -15.58 -8.88 -8.23
CA PRO A 319 -16.68 -7.97 -8.47
C PRO A 319 -17.95 -8.64 -7.96
N GLN A 320 -18.69 -7.97 -7.09
CA GLN A 320 -20.02 -8.43 -6.73
C GLN A 320 -20.85 -8.42 -8.01
N THR A 321 -21.33 -9.58 -8.45
CA THR A 321 -22.41 -9.62 -9.43
C THR A 321 -23.59 -8.92 -8.77
N VAL A 322 -23.95 -7.75 -9.28
CA VAL A 322 -25.16 -7.03 -8.90
C VAL A 322 -26.33 -7.91 -9.37
N VAL A 323 -26.66 -8.96 -8.62
CA VAL A 323 -27.91 -9.68 -8.77
C VAL A 323 -28.95 -8.73 -8.22
N SER A 324 -29.41 -7.88 -9.14
CA SER A 324 -30.48 -6.90 -9.01
C SER A 324 -31.43 -7.17 -7.84
N GLU A 325 -31.63 -6.16 -7.01
CA GLU A 325 -32.76 -5.98 -6.10
C GLU A 325 -34.14 -5.99 -6.81
N ALA A 326 -34.22 -6.50 -8.05
CA ALA A 326 -35.44 -6.65 -8.83
C ALA A 326 -36.35 -7.80 -8.36
N LYS A 327 -35.88 -8.72 -7.51
CA LYS A 327 -36.72 -9.82 -6.99
C LYS A 327 -37.48 -9.50 -5.70
N GLN A 328 -37.22 -8.38 -5.04
CA GLN A 328 -37.99 -7.95 -3.86
C GLN A 328 -39.11 -6.94 -4.19
N ARG A 329 -39.10 -6.30 -5.37
CA ARG A 329 -40.22 -5.46 -5.84
C ARG A 329 -41.33 -6.21 -6.56
N ALA A 330 -41.12 -7.47 -6.94
CA ALA A 330 -42.14 -8.28 -7.62
C ALA A 330 -43.00 -9.14 -6.66
N ALA A 331 -42.69 -9.16 -5.37
CA ALA A 331 -43.41 -9.96 -4.37
C ALA A 331 -44.33 -9.13 -3.44
N SER A 332 -44.42 -7.81 -3.63
CA SER A 332 -45.22 -6.92 -2.77
C SER A 332 -46.46 -6.30 -3.44
N HIS A 333 -46.86 -6.76 -4.63
CA HIS A 333 -48.18 -6.47 -5.20
C HIS A 333 -48.88 -7.76 -5.66
N PRO A 334 -49.62 -8.43 -4.77
CA PRO A 334 -50.82 -9.15 -5.15
C PRO A 334 -52.04 -8.20 -5.10
N GLU A 335 -52.72 -8.12 -6.24
CA GLU A 335 -54.08 -7.61 -6.52
C GLU A 335 -54.45 -6.17 -6.14
#